data_AF-A0A945GQM1-F1
#
_entry.id   AF-A0A945GQM1-F1
#
_cell.length_a   1.000
_cell.length_b   1.000
_cell.length_c   1.000
_cell.angle_alpha   90.00
_cell.angle_beta   90.00
_cell.angle_gamma   90.00
#
_symmetry.space_group_name_H-M   'P 1'
#
loop_
_entity.id
_entity.type
_entity.pdbx_description
1 polymer ?
#
loop_
_entity_poly.entity_id
_entity_poly.type
_entity_poly.pdbx_seq_one_letter_code
_entity_poly.pdbx_strand_id
1 'polypeptide(L)'
;MSRADARSAKFEKYREQTLFDRLDAEDQVCIWEIVGRYSLSFQELRQLCEGGLDLEMWGEKSLHSWWQEAEEELEIRGQARKEKLLKAFRAWLGELRSAPKRYPETGLGKPESVSLERVVKHSERKVIGMCPVASEETVCCNLQTIDAVENCGFGCSYCTIQTFYGQSVSFDPELPEKLLAIQLDSERFYHIGTGQSSDALMWGNQYGLLDGLCDFARQRPNVLLEFKTKSKNVAYFLKNEVPANLFLSWSLNTPTIIDNEEHFTADLEERLGAARRVAD
;
A
#
# COMPACT_ATOMS: atom_id res chain seq x y z
N MET A 1 24.67 9.29 42.30
CA MET A 1 24.19 8.71 41.02
C MET A 1 25.38 8.60 40.10
N SER A 2 25.75 7.38 39.69
CA SER A 2 26.82 7.17 38.72
C SER A 2 26.40 7.72 37.35
N ARG A 3 27.37 8.01 36.46
CA ARG A 3 27.04 8.40 35.08
C ARG A 3 26.27 7.31 34.33
N ALA A 4 26.40 6.04 34.73
CA ALA A 4 25.65 4.93 34.17
C ALA A 4 24.18 4.97 34.65
N ASP A 5 23.95 5.17 35.95
CA ASP A 5 22.61 5.24 36.54
C ASP A 5 21.77 6.37 35.90
N ALA A 6 22.40 7.51 35.62
CA ALA A 6 21.75 8.64 34.95
C ALA A 6 21.38 8.35 33.48
N ARG A 7 22.16 7.51 32.79
CA ARG A 7 21.85 7.09 31.42
C ARG A 7 20.70 6.10 31.40
N SER A 8 20.70 5.12 32.31
CA SER A 8 19.62 4.14 32.43
C SER A 8 18.28 4.81 32.75
N ALA A 9 18.23 5.75 33.70
CA ALA A 9 17.01 6.49 34.01
C ALA A 9 16.50 7.34 32.83
N LYS A 10 17.41 7.92 32.05
CA LYS A 10 17.07 8.66 30.82
C LYS A 10 16.53 7.73 29.73
N PHE A 11 17.12 6.54 29.60
CA PHE A 11 16.71 5.54 28.63
C PHE A 11 15.31 5.02 28.89
N GLU A 12 14.96 4.67 30.13
CA GLU A 12 13.61 4.19 30.45
C GLU A 12 12.52 5.20 30.03
N LYS A 13 12.75 6.49 30.26
CA LYS A 13 11.82 7.54 29.80
C LYS A 13 11.68 7.61 28.27
N TYR A 14 12.77 7.36 27.55
CA TYR A 14 12.76 7.41 26.09
C TYR A 14 12.20 6.14 25.47
N ARG A 15 12.49 4.99 26.08
CA ARG A 15 12.04 3.66 25.66
C ARG A 15 10.53 3.65 25.42
N GLU A 16 9.75 4.13 26.38
CA GLU A 16 8.27 4.19 26.33
C GLU A 16 7.72 4.99 25.12
N GLN A 17 8.53 5.88 24.54
CA GLN A 17 8.18 6.73 23.41
C GLN A 17 8.86 6.29 22.10
N THR A 18 9.45 5.10 22.08
CA THR A 18 10.10 4.50 20.92
C THR A 18 9.55 3.11 20.65
N LEU A 19 9.98 2.50 19.55
CA LEU A 19 9.61 1.13 19.20
C LEU A 19 10.54 0.06 19.82
N PHE A 20 11.26 0.40 20.90
CA PHE A 20 12.24 -0.50 21.52
C PHE A 20 11.64 -1.87 21.89
N ASP A 21 10.44 -1.87 22.47
CA ASP A 21 9.77 -3.11 22.91
C ASP A 21 9.28 -4.00 21.76
N ARG A 22 9.37 -3.52 20.50
CA ARG A 22 9.03 -4.28 19.31
C ARG A 22 10.23 -5.00 18.70
N LEU A 23 11.45 -4.63 19.06
CA LEU A 23 12.68 -5.27 18.58
C LEU A 23 12.77 -6.70 19.12
N ASP A 24 13.51 -7.55 18.41
CA ASP A 24 13.91 -8.85 18.94
C ASP A 24 14.80 -8.73 20.19
N ALA A 25 14.98 -9.86 20.89
CA ALA A 25 15.74 -9.87 22.14
C ALA A 25 17.22 -9.50 21.97
N GLU A 26 17.83 -9.82 20.82
CA GLU A 26 19.25 -9.56 20.55
C GLU A 26 19.49 -8.06 20.35
N ASP A 27 18.64 -7.41 19.56
CA ASP A 27 18.70 -5.98 19.29
C ASP A 27 18.29 -5.15 20.51
N GLN A 28 17.35 -5.63 21.34
CA GLN A 28 17.07 -5.00 22.64
C GLN A 28 18.30 -4.99 23.56
N VAL A 29 19.03 -6.12 23.65
CA VAL A 29 20.27 -6.21 24.43
C VAL A 29 21.34 -5.30 23.83
N CYS A 30 21.49 -5.28 22.49
CA CYS A 30 22.42 -4.39 21.81
C CYS A 30 22.20 -2.93 22.20
N ILE A 31 20.96 -2.44 22.10
CA ILE A 31 20.63 -1.06 22.45
C ILE A 31 20.90 -0.76 23.92
N TRP A 32 20.61 -1.70 24.83
CA TRP A 32 20.97 -1.57 26.25
C TRP A 32 22.48 -1.38 26.46
N GLU A 33 23.31 -2.16 25.76
CA GLU A 33 24.76 -2.01 25.81
C GLU A 33 25.23 -0.67 25.24
N ILE A 34 24.64 -0.24 24.12
CA ILE A 34 24.92 1.06 23.49
C ILE A 34 24.62 2.20 24.47
N VAL A 35 23.48 2.16 25.16
CA VAL A 35 23.09 3.17 26.17
C VAL A 35 24.03 3.17 27.37
N GLY A 36 24.50 2.00 27.80
CA GLY A 36 25.51 1.87 28.85
C GLY A 36 26.81 2.58 28.47
N ARG A 37 27.26 2.40 27.22
CA ARG A 37 28.53 2.95 26.69
C ARG A 37 28.41 4.44 26.31
N TYR A 38 27.33 4.82 25.65
CA TYR A 38 27.14 6.11 25.00
C TYR A 38 25.90 6.87 25.52
N SER A 39 26.01 8.20 25.64
CA SER A 39 24.82 9.02 25.92
C SER A 39 24.06 9.30 24.63
N LEU A 40 22.95 8.58 24.45
CA LEU A 40 22.02 8.79 23.34
C LEU A 40 21.05 9.95 23.63
N SER A 41 20.77 10.75 22.61
CA SER A 41 19.58 11.58 22.56
C SER A 41 18.34 10.73 22.27
N PHE A 42 17.16 11.31 22.50
CA PHE A 42 15.90 10.65 22.14
C PHE A 42 15.87 10.25 20.67
N GLN A 43 16.32 11.15 19.77
CA GLN A 43 16.26 10.88 18.34
C GLN A 43 17.28 9.83 17.89
N GLU A 44 18.44 9.77 18.52
CA GLU A 44 19.42 8.72 18.22
C GLU A 44 18.89 7.35 18.65
N LEU A 45 18.26 7.25 19.83
CA LEU A 45 17.63 6.01 20.27
C LEU A 45 16.49 5.60 19.34
N ARG A 46 15.60 6.55 19.01
CA ARG A 46 14.50 6.30 18.08
C ARG A 46 14.98 5.77 16.74
N GLN A 47 16.04 6.36 16.18
CA GLN A 47 16.64 5.92 14.92
C GLN A 47 17.22 4.51 14.98
N LEU A 48 17.84 4.13 16.11
CA LEU A 48 18.33 2.76 16.30
C LEU A 48 17.17 1.78 16.39
N CYS A 49 16.11 2.10 17.14
CA CYS A 49 14.94 1.22 17.25
C CYS A 49 14.19 1.07 15.92
N GLU A 50 13.89 2.17 15.23
CA GLU A 50 13.24 2.13 13.92
C GLU A 50 14.13 1.43 12.88
N GLY A 51 15.44 1.68 12.92
CA GLY A 51 16.41 1.04 12.03
C GLY A 51 16.54 -0.46 12.26
N GLY A 52 16.58 -0.93 13.51
CA GLY A 52 16.62 -2.36 13.84
C GLY A 52 15.38 -3.09 13.31
N LEU A 53 14.20 -2.52 13.51
CA LEU A 53 12.95 -3.07 12.97
C LEU A 53 12.94 -3.10 11.44
N ASP A 54 13.42 -2.03 10.79
CA ASP A 54 13.56 -2.00 9.33
C ASP A 54 14.44 -3.17 8.84
N LEU A 55 15.57 -3.42 9.49
CA LEU A 55 16.50 -4.49 9.14
C LEU A 55 15.86 -5.88 9.29
N GLU A 56 15.17 -6.11 10.40
CA GLU A 56 14.41 -7.34 10.64
C GLU A 56 13.35 -7.55 9.56
N MET A 57 12.53 -6.53 9.28
CA MET A 57 11.49 -6.58 8.25
C MET A 57 12.04 -6.80 6.84
N TRP A 58 13.26 -6.34 6.55
CA TRP A 58 13.91 -6.54 5.25
C TRP A 58 14.69 -7.85 5.17
N GLY A 59 14.80 -8.61 6.28
CA GLY A 59 15.61 -9.82 6.35
C GLY A 59 17.11 -9.54 6.16
N GLU A 60 17.56 -8.33 6.55
CA GLU A 60 18.95 -7.91 6.47
C GLU A 60 19.72 -8.29 7.75
N LYS A 61 21.03 -8.00 7.77
CA LYS A 61 21.86 -8.18 8.97
C LYS A 61 21.25 -7.42 10.17
N SER A 62 21.19 -8.04 11.35
CA SER A 62 20.63 -7.42 12.56
C SER A 62 21.42 -6.17 13.00
N LEU A 63 20.77 -5.29 13.76
CA LEU A 63 21.46 -4.12 14.34
C LEU A 63 22.60 -4.59 15.25
N HIS A 64 22.39 -5.65 16.05
CA HIS A 64 23.41 -6.22 16.92
C HIS A 64 24.67 -6.62 16.15
N SER A 65 24.52 -7.47 15.12
CA SER A 65 25.65 -7.98 14.34
C SER A 65 26.37 -6.84 13.63
N TRP A 66 25.64 -5.92 13.01
CA TRP A 66 26.24 -4.77 12.34
C TRP A 66 26.98 -3.85 13.32
N TRP A 67 26.41 -3.58 14.50
CA TRP A 67 27.00 -2.67 15.47
C TRP A 67 28.29 -3.20 16.08
N GLN A 68 28.36 -4.50 16.39
CA GLN A 68 29.59 -5.14 16.89
C GLN A 68 30.73 -5.01 15.88
N GLU A 69 30.49 -5.39 14.62
CA GLU A 69 31.46 -5.27 13.53
C GLU A 69 31.94 -3.82 13.36
N ALA A 70 31.00 -2.87 13.27
CA ALA A 70 31.33 -1.46 13.10
C ALA A 70 32.10 -0.89 14.29
N GLU A 71 31.82 -1.36 15.52
CA GLU A 71 32.55 -0.93 16.70
C GLU A 71 33.99 -1.48 16.72
N GLU A 72 34.19 -2.74 16.35
CA GLU A 72 35.52 -3.38 16.26
C GLU A 72 36.44 -2.70 15.24
N GLU A 73 35.92 -2.31 14.08
CA GLU A 73 36.68 -1.65 13.01
C GLU A 73 37.05 -0.18 13.35
N LEU A 74 36.33 0.45 14.29
CA LEU A 74 36.54 1.87 14.63
C LEU A 74 37.58 2.06 15.74
N GLU A 75 38.78 2.48 15.36
CA GLU A 75 39.90 2.79 16.26
C GLU A 75 39.70 4.04 17.16
N ILE A 76 38.75 4.92 16.80
CA ILE A 76 38.55 6.21 17.48
C ILE A 76 37.83 6.01 18.81
N ARG A 77 38.29 6.72 19.86
CA ARG A 77 37.70 6.64 21.21
C ARG A 77 36.81 7.84 21.55
N GLY A 78 35.91 7.67 22.51
CA GLY A 78 35.11 8.74 23.10
C GLY A 78 33.90 9.19 22.26
N GLN A 79 33.44 10.42 22.47
CA GLN A 79 32.19 10.94 21.87
C GLN A 79 32.21 10.95 20.32
N ALA A 80 33.38 11.19 19.73
CA ALA A 80 33.57 11.13 18.28
C ALA A 80 33.31 9.73 17.70
N ARG A 81 33.44 8.66 18.50
CA ARG A 81 33.13 7.29 18.09
C ARG A 81 31.63 7.09 17.89
N LYS A 82 30.81 7.56 18.85
CA LYS A 82 29.34 7.50 18.78
C LYS A 82 28.81 8.16 17.50
N GLU A 83 29.27 9.38 17.24
CA GLU A 83 28.82 10.15 16.08
C GLU A 83 29.19 9.47 14.76
N LYS A 84 30.38 8.86 14.68
CA LYS A 84 30.79 8.07 13.52
C LYS A 84 29.96 6.80 13.33
N LEU A 85 29.73 6.03 14.40
CA LEU A 85 28.88 4.83 14.38
C LEU A 85 27.47 5.17 13.88
N LEU A 86 26.81 6.17 14.48
CA LEU A 86 25.47 6.59 14.08
C LEU A 86 25.41 7.18 12.68
N LYS A 87 26.50 7.82 12.21
CA LYS A 87 26.60 8.27 10.82
C LYS A 87 26.73 7.10 9.86
N ALA A 88 27.59 6.12 10.17
CA ALA A 88 27.76 4.90 9.38
C ALA A 88 26.47 4.08 9.32
N PHE A 89 25.77 3.94 10.45
CA PHE A 89 24.49 3.23 10.52
C PHE A 89 23.44 3.88 9.61
N ARG A 90 23.31 5.21 9.68
CA ARG A 90 22.40 5.96 8.80
C ARG A 90 22.79 5.86 7.32
N ALA A 91 24.08 5.86 7.01
CA ALA A 91 24.54 5.70 5.64
C ALA A 91 24.18 4.31 5.11
N TRP A 92 24.44 3.27 5.89
CA TRP A 92 24.09 1.89 5.56
C TRP A 92 22.58 1.68 5.37
N LEU A 93 21.75 2.17 6.31
CA LEU A 93 20.28 2.16 6.13
C LEU A 93 19.86 2.93 4.86
N GLY A 94 20.53 4.05 4.57
CA GLY A 94 20.30 4.83 3.35
C GLY A 94 20.60 4.05 2.07
N GLU A 95 21.69 3.30 2.05
CA GLU A 95 22.08 2.42 0.95
C GLU A 95 21.05 1.30 0.76
N LEU A 96 20.64 0.63 1.83
CA LEU A 96 19.61 -0.43 1.79
C LEU A 96 18.26 0.10 1.27
N ARG A 97 17.83 1.29 1.73
CA ARG A 97 16.58 1.92 1.29
C ARG A 97 16.60 2.30 -0.19
N SER A 98 17.76 2.68 -0.70
CA SER A 98 17.94 3.15 -2.09
C SER A 98 18.22 2.00 -3.06
N ALA A 99 18.62 0.83 -2.55
CA ALA A 99 18.87 -0.35 -3.35
C ALA A 99 17.56 -0.84 -4.01
N PRO A 100 17.63 -1.35 -5.26
CA PRO A 100 16.51 -2.04 -5.88
C PRO A 100 16.03 -3.19 -4.99
N LYS A 101 14.72 -3.38 -4.93
CA LYS A 101 14.12 -4.50 -4.20
C LYS A 101 14.59 -5.81 -4.81
N ARG A 102 14.97 -6.76 -3.94
CA ARG A 102 15.50 -8.06 -4.34
C ARG A 102 14.43 -9.12 -4.17
N TYR A 103 14.28 -9.95 -5.18
CA TYR A 103 13.44 -11.14 -5.17
C TYR A 103 14.31 -12.34 -5.56
N PRO A 104 13.95 -13.58 -5.15
CA PRO A 104 14.63 -14.77 -5.65
C PRO A 104 14.65 -14.79 -7.18
N GLU A 105 15.73 -15.25 -7.80
CA GLU A 105 15.83 -15.31 -9.28
C GLU A 105 14.72 -16.17 -9.92
N THR A 106 14.21 -17.15 -9.17
CA THR A 106 13.07 -17.99 -9.58
C THR A 106 11.73 -17.26 -9.55
N GLY A 107 11.69 -16.02 -9.05
CA GLY A 107 10.47 -15.28 -8.71
C GLY A 107 9.81 -15.80 -7.43
N LEU A 108 8.86 -15.03 -6.90
CA LEU A 108 7.90 -15.55 -5.92
C LEU A 108 6.94 -16.51 -6.60
N GLY A 109 6.40 -17.45 -5.82
CA GLY A 109 5.38 -18.38 -6.32
C GLY A 109 4.20 -17.59 -6.87
N LYS A 110 3.93 -17.72 -8.17
CA LYS A 110 2.73 -17.15 -8.77
C LYS A 110 1.52 -17.80 -8.08
N PRO A 111 0.51 -17.02 -7.66
CA PRO A 111 -0.76 -17.59 -7.25
C PRO A 111 -1.18 -18.58 -8.33
N GLU A 112 -1.59 -19.78 -7.93
CA GLU A 112 -2.24 -20.67 -8.88
C GLU A 112 -3.33 -19.84 -9.56
N SER A 113 -3.38 -19.92 -10.89
CA SER A 113 -4.50 -19.44 -11.66
C SER A 113 -5.71 -20.29 -11.24
N VAL A 114 -6.23 -20.04 -10.04
CA VAL A 114 -7.54 -20.52 -9.65
C VAL A 114 -8.44 -19.82 -10.64
N SER A 115 -9.02 -20.59 -11.55
CA SER A 115 -10.01 -20.08 -12.50
C SER A 115 -11.13 -19.45 -11.68
N LEU A 116 -11.04 -18.14 -11.44
CA LEU A 116 -12.01 -17.42 -10.64
C LEU A 116 -13.38 -17.62 -11.31
N GLU A 117 -14.29 -18.25 -10.58
CA GLU A 117 -15.61 -18.55 -11.09
C GLU A 117 -16.38 -17.24 -11.20
N ARG A 118 -16.74 -16.83 -12.42
CA ARG A 118 -17.56 -15.64 -12.64
C ARG A 118 -19.01 -16.04 -12.45
N VAL A 119 -19.66 -15.44 -11.47
CA VAL A 119 -21.05 -15.73 -11.13
C VAL A 119 -21.89 -14.47 -11.25
N VAL A 120 -23.12 -14.64 -11.71
CA VAL A 120 -24.16 -13.61 -11.59
C VAL A 120 -24.87 -13.87 -10.28
N LYS A 121 -24.85 -12.91 -9.36
CA LYS A 121 -25.39 -13.08 -8.01
C LYS A 121 -26.26 -11.88 -7.66
N HIS A 122 -27.54 -12.16 -7.43
CA HIS A 122 -28.45 -11.19 -6.83
C HIS A 122 -28.04 -10.88 -5.40
N SER A 123 -28.12 -9.61 -5.02
CA SER A 123 -27.68 -9.14 -3.72
C SER A 123 -28.52 -7.98 -3.23
N GLU A 124 -29.01 -8.04 -2.00
CA GLU A 124 -29.72 -6.91 -1.37
C GLU A 124 -28.76 -5.85 -0.79
N ARG A 125 -27.45 -6.02 -1.00
CA ARG A 125 -26.44 -5.12 -0.43
C ARG A 125 -26.52 -3.74 -1.04
N LYS A 126 -26.24 -2.73 -0.21
CA LYS A 126 -26.04 -1.36 -0.70
C LYS A 126 -24.73 -1.30 -1.48
N VAL A 127 -24.78 -0.84 -2.72
CA VAL A 127 -23.62 -0.78 -3.63
C VAL A 127 -22.75 0.46 -3.41
N ILE A 128 -23.16 1.43 -2.58
CA ILE A 128 -22.41 2.65 -2.31
C ILE A 128 -22.14 2.84 -0.82
N GLY A 129 -20.90 3.18 -0.47
CA GLY A 129 -20.46 3.37 0.91
C GLY A 129 -19.30 4.37 1.02
N MET A 130 -18.88 4.63 2.26
CA MET A 130 -17.65 5.36 2.53
C MET A 130 -16.44 4.44 2.28
N CYS A 131 -15.32 5.03 1.86
CA CYS A 131 -14.02 4.35 1.83
C CYS A 131 -13.75 3.63 3.18
N PRO A 132 -13.20 2.40 3.19
CA PRO A 132 -12.96 1.62 4.42
C PRO A 132 -11.99 2.29 5.41
N VAL A 133 -11.20 3.25 4.93
CA VAL A 133 -10.23 4.01 5.75
C VAL A 133 -10.88 5.26 6.37
N ALA A 134 -12.14 5.58 6.01
CA ALA A 134 -12.85 6.71 6.58
C ALA A 134 -13.10 6.47 8.07
N SER A 135 -12.40 7.22 8.92
CA SER A 135 -12.55 7.16 10.37
C SER A 135 -12.19 8.51 11.00
N GLU A 136 -12.50 8.69 12.29
CA GLU A 136 -12.14 9.89 13.03
C GLU A 136 -10.62 9.98 13.29
N GLU A 137 -9.90 8.85 13.21
CA GLU A 137 -8.45 8.81 13.37
C GLU A 137 -7.68 9.17 12.08
N THR A 138 -8.36 9.31 10.94
CA THR A 138 -7.73 9.63 9.65
C THR A 138 -8.14 11.01 9.14
N VAL A 139 -7.22 11.68 8.42
CA VAL A 139 -7.57 12.88 7.65
C VAL A 139 -8.38 12.43 6.43
N CYS A 140 -9.69 12.35 6.60
CA CYS A 140 -10.59 11.80 5.61
C CYS A 140 -10.75 12.72 4.39
N CYS A 141 -10.58 12.17 3.19
CA CYS A 141 -10.81 12.86 1.92
C CYS A 141 -12.28 12.78 1.45
N ASN A 142 -13.17 12.20 2.26
CA ASN A 142 -14.60 11.98 1.95
C ASN A 142 -14.87 11.17 0.67
N LEU A 143 -13.91 10.33 0.26
CA LEU A 143 -14.09 9.41 -0.85
C LEU A 143 -15.21 8.41 -0.53
N GLN A 144 -16.17 8.30 -1.44
CA GLN A 144 -17.14 7.21 -1.47
C GLN A 144 -16.74 6.18 -2.50
N THR A 145 -17.27 4.97 -2.37
CA THR A 145 -16.96 3.86 -3.27
C THR A 145 -18.23 3.17 -3.73
N ILE A 146 -18.25 2.78 -5.00
CA ILE A 146 -19.26 1.90 -5.57
C ILE A 146 -18.65 0.50 -5.70
N ASP A 147 -19.27 -0.47 -5.06
CA ASP A 147 -18.88 -1.88 -5.12
C ASP A 147 -19.47 -2.56 -6.37
N ALA A 148 -19.01 -2.12 -7.54
CA ALA A 148 -19.60 -2.49 -8.83
C ALA A 148 -19.43 -3.98 -9.19
N VAL A 149 -18.34 -4.60 -8.71
CA VAL A 149 -18.05 -6.03 -8.84
C VAL A 149 -17.44 -6.49 -7.52
N GLU A 150 -17.75 -7.70 -7.06
CA GLU A 150 -17.06 -8.28 -5.90
C GLU A 150 -15.94 -9.20 -6.34
N ASN A 151 -14.79 -9.07 -5.68
CA ASN A 151 -13.55 -9.76 -5.99
C ASN A 151 -12.91 -9.29 -7.31
N CYS A 152 -11.61 -9.51 -7.47
CA CYS A 152 -10.81 -9.03 -8.60
C CYS A 152 -10.18 -10.20 -9.35
N GLY A 153 -10.05 -10.06 -10.67
CA GLY A 153 -9.41 -11.06 -11.52
C GLY A 153 -7.88 -11.05 -11.47
N PHE A 154 -7.28 -10.02 -10.87
CA PHE A 154 -5.83 -9.92 -10.70
C PHE A 154 -5.35 -10.74 -9.52
N GLY A 155 -4.10 -11.18 -9.57
CA GLY A 155 -3.45 -11.97 -8.53
C GLY A 155 -2.37 -11.19 -7.80
N CYS A 156 -2.64 -9.96 -7.36
CA CYS A 156 -1.62 -9.22 -6.62
C CYS A 156 -1.36 -9.89 -5.26
N SER A 157 -0.13 -10.25 -4.94
CA SER A 157 0.23 -10.95 -3.69
C SER A 157 -0.10 -10.12 -2.43
N TYR A 158 0.00 -8.80 -2.54
CA TYR A 158 -0.31 -7.85 -1.48
C TYR A 158 -1.80 -7.44 -1.46
N CYS A 159 -2.65 -8.09 -2.25
CA CYS A 159 -4.05 -7.70 -2.41
C CYS A 159 -4.86 -7.97 -1.15
N THR A 160 -5.40 -6.91 -0.55
CA THR A 160 -6.34 -7.05 0.58
C THR A 160 -7.70 -7.57 0.13
N ILE A 161 -8.16 -7.24 -1.09
CA ILE A 161 -9.48 -7.64 -1.61
C ILE A 161 -9.63 -9.17 -1.62
N GLN A 162 -8.61 -9.89 -2.08
CA GLN A 162 -8.65 -11.36 -2.17
C GLN A 162 -8.78 -12.05 -0.81
N THR A 163 -8.49 -11.36 0.29
CA THR A 163 -8.67 -11.91 1.65
C THR A 163 -10.12 -11.82 2.14
N PHE A 164 -10.94 -10.94 1.55
CA PHE A 164 -12.33 -10.72 1.97
C PHE A 164 -13.33 -11.58 1.20
N TYR A 165 -12.97 -12.05 0.00
CA TYR A 165 -13.86 -12.77 -0.90
C TYR A 165 -13.39 -14.21 -1.13
N GLY A 166 -14.33 -15.08 -1.50
CA GLY A 166 -14.04 -16.47 -1.84
C GLY A 166 -13.38 -16.61 -3.22
N GLN A 167 -13.50 -17.79 -3.82
CA GLN A 167 -12.92 -18.08 -5.15
C GLN A 167 -13.76 -17.60 -6.33
N SER A 168 -14.89 -16.94 -6.08
CA SER A 168 -15.78 -16.42 -7.12
C SER A 168 -15.70 -14.90 -7.25
N VAL A 169 -15.97 -14.43 -8.47
CA VAL A 169 -16.18 -13.02 -8.80
C VAL A 169 -17.66 -12.85 -9.07
N SER A 170 -18.35 -12.03 -8.29
CA SER A 170 -19.78 -11.78 -8.45
C SER A 170 -20.07 -10.48 -9.18
N PHE A 171 -20.93 -10.61 -10.20
CA PHE A 171 -21.59 -9.49 -10.87
C PHE A 171 -23.04 -9.43 -10.42
N ASP A 172 -23.46 -8.23 -10.04
CA ASP A 172 -24.83 -7.97 -9.62
C ASP A 172 -25.65 -7.58 -10.87
N PRO A 173 -26.60 -8.41 -11.32
CA PRO A 173 -27.37 -8.11 -12.52
C PRO A 173 -28.26 -6.87 -12.37
N GLU A 174 -28.54 -6.45 -11.13
CA GLU A 174 -29.36 -5.29 -10.79
C GLU A 174 -28.50 -4.05 -10.47
N LEU A 175 -27.20 -4.08 -10.80
CA LEU A 175 -26.32 -2.94 -10.58
C LEU A 175 -26.84 -1.66 -11.24
N PRO A 176 -27.30 -1.63 -12.52
CA PRO A 176 -27.82 -0.41 -13.12
C PRO A 176 -28.98 0.21 -12.34
N GLU A 177 -29.96 -0.60 -11.91
CA GLU A 177 -31.10 -0.16 -11.12
C GLU A 177 -30.65 0.39 -9.76
N LYS A 178 -29.68 -0.27 -9.12
CA LYS A 178 -29.12 0.17 -7.84
C LYS A 178 -28.37 1.48 -7.97
N LEU A 179 -27.62 1.70 -9.06
CA LEU A 179 -26.95 2.96 -9.35
C LEU A 179 -27.95 4.12 -9.51
N LEU A 180 -29.06 3.89 -10.21
CA LEU A 180 -30.13 4.88 -10.37
C LEU A 180 -30.80 5.22 -9.03
N ALA A 181 -30.95 4.23 -8.15
CA ALA A 181 -31.56 4.39 -6.83
C ALA A 181 -30.67 5.15 -5.83
N ILE A 182 -29.39 5.41 -6.14
CA ILE A 182 -28.49 6.16 -5.25
C ILE A 182 -29.00 7.60 -5.09
N GLN A 183 -29.26 8.00 -3.85
CA GLN A 183 -29.66 9.36 -3.49
C GLN A 183 -28.42 10.18 -3.11
N LEU A 184 -28.13 11.23 -3.88
CA LEU A 184 -27.05 12.20 -3.63
C LEU A 184 -27.63 13.61 -3.62
N ASP A 185 -27.04 14.49 -2.81
CA ASP A 185 -27.37 15.91 -2.78
C ASP A 185 -26.80 16.60 -4.03
N SER A 186 -27.66 17.12 -4.91
CA SER A 186 -27.23 17.75 -6.16
C SER A 186 -26.38 19.01 -5.97
N GLU A 187 -26.44 19.65 -4.79
CA GLU A 187 -25.66 20.85 -4.49
C GLU A 187 -24.24 20.53 -3.99
N ARG A 188 -23.94 19.24 -3.74
CA ARG A 188 -22.61 18.79 -3.30
C ARG A 188 -21.85 18.13 -4.42
N PHE A 189 -20.55 18.33 -4.41
CA PHE A 189 -19.63 17.59 -5.25
C PHE A 189 -19.23 16.28 -4.57
N TYR A 190 -19.24 15.17 -5.32
CA TYR A 190 -18.84 13.86 -4.82
C TYR A 190 -17.68 13.31 -5.66
N HIS A 191 -16.67 12.76 -4.98
CA HIS A 191 -15.68 11.90 -5.62
C HIS A 191 -16.01 10.46 -5.24
N ILE A 192 -16.32 9.62 -6.24
CA ILE A 192 -16.76 8.24 -6.04
C ILE A 192 -15.85 7.31 -6.83
N GLY A 193 -15.17 6.39 -6.16
CA GLY A 193 -14.31 5.39 -6.81
C GLY A 193 -15.01 4.05 -7.04
N THR A 194 -14.56 3.28 -8.02
CA THR A 194 -15.06 1.91 -8.29
C THR A 194 -14.04 0.82 -7.96
N GLY A 195 -12.99 1.16 -7.20
CA GLY A 195 -11.79 0.34 -6.99
C GLY A 195 -11.74 -0.43 -5.66
N GLN A 196 -12.81 -0.38 -4.86
CA GLN A 196 -12.79 -0.83 -3.46
C GLN A 196 -12.96 -2.35 -3.32
N SER A 197 -13.94 -2.92 -4.03
CA SER A 197 -14.25 -4.35 -4.00
C SER A 197 -13.69 -5.12 -5.20
N SER A 198 -13.21 -4.42 -6.22
CA SER A 198 -12.65 -4.97 -7.46
C SER A 198 -11.90 -3.90 -8.27
N ASP A 199 -11.30 -4.31 -9.38
CA ASP A 199 -10.91 -3.42 -10.47
C ASP A 199 -12.02 -3.42 -11.53
N ALA A 200 -12.91 -2.43 -11.48
CA ALA A 200 -14.08 -2.40 -12.37
C ALA A 200 -13.69 -2.36 -13.86
N LEU A 201 -12.60 -1.67 -14.22
CA LEU A 201 -12.19 -1.51 -15.62
C LEU A 201 -11.59 -2.80 -16.19
N MET A 202 -10.95 -3.62 -15.36
CA MET A 202 -10.45 -4.94 -15.76
C MET A 202 -11.52 -5.76 -16.49
N TRP A 203 -12.75 -5.75 -15.97
CA TRP A 203 -13.84 -6.59 -16.46
C TRP A 203 -14.42 -6.12 -17.80
N GLY A 204 -14.10 -4.90 -18.25
CA GLY A 204 -14.74 -4.31 -19.41
C GLY A 204 -16.26 -4.23 -19.21
N ASN A 205 -17.01 -4.16 -20.31
CA ASN A 205 -18.47 -4.04 -20.25
C ASN A 205 -19.21 -5.38 -20.06
N GLN A 206 -18.63 -6.31 -19.30
CA GLN A 206 -19.31 -7.56 -18.95
C GLN A 206 -20.56 -7.24 -18.14
N TYR A 207 -21.69 -7.89 -18.47
CA TYR A 207 -22.98 -7.70 -17.81
C TYR A 207 -23.47 -6.24 -17.76
N GLY A 208 -23.07 -5.39 -18.72
CA GLY A 208 -23.46 -3.98 -18.76
C GLY A 208 -22.79 -3.09 -17.70
N LEU A 209 -21.71 -3.58 -17.07
CA LEU A 209 -21.00 -2.89 -15.99
C LEU A 209 -20.58 -1.45 -16.35
N LEU A 210 -19.91 -1.27 -17.49
CA LEU A 210 -19.40 0.05 -17.90
C LEU A 210 -20.52 0.93 -18.44
N ASP A 211 -21.54 0.35 -19.09
CA ASP A 211 -22.74 1.07 -19.49
C ASP A 211 -23.45 1.67 -18.26
N GLY A 212 -23.73 0.87 -17.25
CA GLY A 212 -24.39 1.33 -16.01
C GLY A 212 -23.60 2.40 -15.27
N LEU A 213 -22.27 2.24 -15.17
CA LEU A 213 -21.40 3.24 -14.54
C LEU A 213 -21.33 4.54 -15.35
N CYS A 214 -21.26 4.46 -16.69
CA CYS A 214 -21.25 5.64 -17.54
C CYS A 214 -22.61 6.36 -17.51
N ASP A 215 -23.73 5.64 -17.52
CA ASP A 215 -25.06 6.21 -17.41
C ASP A 215 -25.28 6.88 -16.06
N PHE A 216 -24.81 6.27 -14.98
CA PHE A 216 -24.77 6.89 -13.66
C PHE A 216 -24.01 8.21 -13.67
N ALA A 217 -22.81 8.24 -14.26
CA ALA A 217 -22.01 9.46 -14.38
C ALA A 217 -22.73 10.55 -15.21
N ARG A 218 -23.31 10.21 -16.37
CA ARG A 218 -24.05 11.16 -17.22
C ARG A 218 -25.21 11.82 -16.48
N GLN A 219 -25.94 11.04 -15.69
CA GLN A 219 -27.10 11.53 -14.95
C GLN A 219 -26.71 12.37 -13.71
N ARG A 220 -25.45 12.33 -13.30
CA ARG A 220 -24.95 12.94 -12.06
C ARG A 220 -23.74 13.85 -12.34
N PRO A 221 -23.93 15.02 -12.96
CA PRO A 221 -22.83 15.92 -13.31
C PRO A 221 -22.05 16.46 -12.11
N ASN A 222 -22.62 16.39 -10.90
CA ASN A 222 -21.96 16.74 -9.64
C ASN A 222 -21.08 15.61 -9.04
N VAL A 223 -20.97 14.47 -9.72
CA VAL A 223 -20.13 13.34 -9.33
C VAL A 223 -18.90 13.27 -10.23
N LEU A 224 -17.71 13.17 -9.65
CA LEU A 224 -16.51 12.66 -10.33
C LEU A 224 -16.42 11.16 -10.08
N LEU A 225 -16.66 10.36 -11.12
CA LEU A 225 -16.61 8.90 -11.04
C LEU A 225 -15.22 8.39 -11.43
N GLU A 226 -14.49 7.83 -10.48
CA GLU A 226 -13.13 7.36 -10.65
C GLU A 226 -13.04 5.85 -10.88
N PHE A 227 -12.34 5.48 -11.96
CA PHE A 227 -11.85 4.11 -12.18
C PHE A 227 -10.36 4.06 -11.87
N LYS A 228 -10.00 3.41 -10.76
CA LYS A 228 -8.60 3.05 -10.47
C LYS A 228 -8.32 1.68 -11.05
N THR A 229 -7.30 1.57 -11.89
CA THR A 229 -7.02 0.29 -12.57
C THR A 229 -5.55 -0.12 -12.63
N LYS A 230 -5.31 -1.43 -12.76
CA LYS A 230 -4.04 -2.05 -13.23
C LYS A 230 -4.18 -2.67 -14.62
N SER A 231 -5.29 -2.39 -15.32
CA SER A 231 -5.63 -2.97 -16.62
C SER A 231 -5.21 -2.09 -17.80
N LYS A 232 -4.99 -2.74 -18.95
CA LYS A 232 -4.91 -2.09 -20.27
C LYS A 232 -6.22 -2.13 -21.06
N ASN A 233 -7.28 -2.68 -20.47
CA ASN A 233 -8.59 -2.92 -21.10
C ASN A 233 -9.42 -1.64 -21.23
N VAL A 234 -8.98 -0.72 -22.09
CA VAL A 234 -9.66 0.57 -22.33
C VAL A 234 -10.55 0.58 -23.57
N ALA A 235 -10.72 -0.57 -24.23
CA ALA A 235 -11.41 -0.65 -25.52
C ALA A 235 -12.85 -0.12 -25.49
N TYR A 236 -13.51 -0.16 -24.33
CA TYR A 236 -14.83 0.42 -24.15
C TYR A 236 -14.82 1.94 -24.36
N PHE A 237 -13.93 2.67 -23.70
CA PHE A 237 -13.86 4.13 -23.79
C PHE A 237 -13.38 4.63 -25.16
N LEU A 238 -12.63 3.81 -25.91
CA LEU A 238 -12.20 4.15 -27.27
C LEU A 238 -13.31 4.00 -28.33
N LYS A 239 -14.41 3.33 -27.98
CA LYS A 239 -15.49 2.97 -28.93
C LYS A 239 -16.83 3.60 -28.58
N ASN A 240 -16.94 4.23 -27.42
CA ASN A 240 -18.19 4.76 -26.90
C ASN A 240 -17.98 6.21 -26.45
N GLU A 241 -19.08 6.97 -26.37
CA GLU A 241 -19.05 8.32 -25.84
C GLU A 241 -18.76 8.31 -24.33
N VAL A 242 -17.69 8.99 -23.92
CA VAL A 242 -17.23 9.01 -22.53
C VAL A 242 -17.87 10.20 -21.78
N PRO A 243 -18.53 9.98 -20.63
CA PRO A 243 -19.03 11.08 -19.80
C PRO A 243 -17.91 12.02 -19.36
N ALA A 244 -18.16 13.33 -19.38
CA ALA A 244 -17.15 14.35 -19.07
C ALA A 244 -16.65 14.32 -17.61
N ASN A 245 -17.38 13.64 -16.73
CA ASN A 245 -17.12 13.54 -15.31
C ASN A 245 -16.56 12.16 -14.89
N LEU A 246 -15.89 11.46 -15.81
CA LEU A 246 -15.07 10.29 -15.50
C LEU A 246 -13.62 10.69 -15.20
N PHE A 247 -13.01 10.02 -14.23
CA PHE A 247 -11.59 10.09 -13.94
C PHE A 247 -10.97 8.69 -14.02
N LEU A 248 -10.09 8.46 -14.99
CA LEU A 248 -9.39 7.18 -15.12
C LEU A 248 -7.97 7.34 -14.56
N SER A 249 -7.62 6.50 -13.59
CA SER A 249 -6.30 6.50 -12.97
C SER A 249 -5.68 5.10 -12.98
N TRP A 250 -4.37 5.05 -13.21
CA TRP A 250 -3.61 3.80 -13.26
C TRP A 250 -2.74 3.67 -12.03
N SER A 251 -2.79 2.51 -11.38
CA SER A 251 -1.84 2.16 -10.31
C SER A 251 -0.47 1.92 -10.93
N LEU A 252 0.55 2.62 -10.45
CA LEU A 252 1.93 2.46 -10.91
C LEU A 252 2.79 1.84 -9.81
N ASN A 253 3.81 1.11 -10.25
CA ASN A 253 4.84 0.57 -9.38
C ASN A 253 6.14 0.39 -10.19
N THR A 254 7.23 0.05 -9.53
CA THR A 254 8.48 -0.29 -10.23
C THR A 254 8.32 -1.61 -10.99
N PRO A 255 8.97 -1.81 -12.16
CA PRO A 255 8.88 -3.06 -12.91
C PRO A 255 9.19 -4.29 -12.06
N THR A 256 10.19 -4.20 -11.18
CA THR A 256 10.55 -5.26 -10.24
C THR A 256 9.38 -5.72 -9.37
N ILE A 257 8.58 -4.79 -8.83
CA ILE A 257 7.41 -5.15 -8.02
C ILE A 257 6.27 -5.68 -8.91
N ILE A 258 6.05 -5.07 -10.08
CA ILE A 258 5.01 -5.52 -11.01
C ILE A 258 5.22 -6.98 -11.40
N ASP A 259 6.44 -7.33 -11.79
CA ASP A 259 6.79 -8.67 -12.28
C ASP A 259 6.67 -9.75 -11.19
N ASN A 260 6.97 -9.39 -9.94
CA ASN A 260 7.02 -10.34 -8.83
C ASN A 260 5.73 -10.41 -8.00
N GLU A 261 4.96 -9.32 -7.93
CA GLU A 261 3.85 -9.20 -6.99
C GLU A 261 2.50 -8.91 -7.66
N GLU A 262 2.47 -8.36 -8.89
CA GLU A 262 1.24 -7.89 -9.53
C GLU A 262 0.77 -8.83 -10.65
N HIS A 263 0.53 -10.09 -10.30
CA HIS A 263 0.22 -11.12 -11.30
C HIS A 263 -1.10 -10.88 -12.04
N PHE A 264 -1.12 -11.28 -13.33
CA PHE A 264 -2.25 -11.13 -14.26
C PHE A 264 -2.66 -9.68 -14.55
N THR A 265 -1.87 -8.70 -14.12
CA THR A 265 -2.05 -7.28 -14.45
C THR A 265 -1.35 -6.91 -15.75
N ALA A 266 -1.63 -5.71 -16.27
CA ALA A 266 -0.82 -5.13 -17.34
C ALA A 266 0.55 -4.68 -16.79
N ASP A 267 1.61 -4.73 -17.59
CA ASP A 267 2.91 -4.17 -17.19
C ASP A 267 2.90 -2.63 -17.15
N LEU A 268 4.01 -2.01 -16.75
CA LEU A 268 4.10 -0.55 -16.63
C LEU A 268 3.85 0.17 -17.96
N GLU A 269 4.47 -0.29 -19.05
CA GLU A 269 4.36 0.35 -20.36
C GLU A 269 2.95 0.17 -20.93
N GLU A 270 2.33 -0.98 -20.71
CA GLU A 270 0.95 -1.25 -21.11
C GLU A 270 -0.06 -0.36 -20.37
N ARG A 271 0.18 -0.08 -19.07
CA ARG A 271 -0.64 0.86 -18.28
C ARG A 271 -0.50 2.28 -18.81
N LEU A 272 0.75 2.74 -19.02
CA LEU A 272 1.02 4.08 -19.55
C LEU A 272 0.46 4.26 -20.97
N GLY A 273 0.61 3.24 -21.83
CA GLY A 273 0.05 3.23 -23.18
C GLY A 273 -1.48 3.22 -23.17
N ALA A 274 -2.12 2.50 -22.24
CA ALA A 274 -3.57 2.54 -22.06
C ALA A 274 -4.05 3.93 -21.60
N ALA A 275 -3.37 4.55 -20.63
CA ALA A 275 -3.66 5.90 -20.18
C ALA A 275 -3.57 6.92 -21.32
N ARG A 276 -2.50 6.83 -22.12
CA ARG A 276 -2.28 7.71 -23.28
C ARG A 276 -3.41 7.61 -24.30
N ARG A 277 -3.81 6.39 -24.67
CA ARG A 277 -4.88 6.17 -25.66
C ARG A 277 -6.23 6.74 -25.25
N VAL A 278 -6.53 6.83 -23.95
CA VAL A 278 -7.81 7.40 -23.49
C VAL A 278 -7.72 8.91 -23.29
N ALA A 279 -6.52 9.45 -23.08
CA ALA A 279 -6.30 10.88 -22.94
C ALA A 279 -6.28 11.61 -24.31
N ASP A 280 -5.83 10.94 -25.36
CA ASP A 280 -5.77 11.44 -26.74
C ASP A 280 -7.15 11.39 -27.44
#